data_AF-A0A0M9E3C4-F1
#
_entry.id   AF-A0A0M9E3C4-F1
#
_cell.length_a   1.000
_cell.length_b   1.000
_cell.length_c   1.000
_cell.angle_alpha   90.00
_cell.angle_beta   90.00
_cell.angle_gamma   90.00
#
_symmetry.space_group_name_H-M   'P 1'
#
loop_
_entity.id
_entity.type
_entity.pdbx_description
1 polymer ?
#
loop_
_entity_poly.entity_id
_entity_poly.type
_entity_poly.pdbx_seq_one_letter_code
_entity_poly.pdbx_strand_id
1 'polypeptide(L)'
;MNDIGIQPDRAIPIFPEKKSLSDHNTVDFRDFIKKAIYRTDQRQKDADIAIQNMMQGNAGIHETMLEISKADLSLRLLNQFRSKTMDSYKQIMQMSF
;
A
#
# COMPACT_ATOMS: atom_id res chain seq x y z
N MET A 1 26.72 -24.57 -62.32
CA MET A 1 26.04 -23.30 -62.00
C MET A 1 25.06 -23.58 -60.88
N ASN A 2 25.52 -23.50 -59.64
CA ASN A 2 24.66 -23.48 -58.46
C ASN A 2 25.19 -22.38 -57.55
N ASP A 3 24.37 -21.34 -57.41
CA ASP A 3 24.60 -20.11 -56.69
C ASP A 3 25.04 -20.38 -55.24
N ILE A 4 26.24 -19.93 -54.90
CA ILE A 4 26.71 -19.83 -53.52
C ILE A 4 26.07 -18.56 -52.96
N GLY A 5 24.77 -18.62 -52.69
CA GLY A 5 24.02 -17.56 -52.04
C GLY A 5 24.49 -17.42 -50.60
N ILE A 6 25.37 -16.45 -50.36
CA ILE A 6 25.73 -15.98 -49.02
C ILE A 6 24.45 -15.50 -48.35
N GLN A 7 23.92 -16.28 -47.41
CA GLN A 7 22.86 -15.81 -46.52
C GLN A 7 23.46 -14.69 -45.65
N PRO A 8 22.93 -13.46 -45.69
CA PRO A 8 23.43 -12.40 -44.85
C PRO A 8 23.12 -12.74 -43.39
N ASP A 9 24.21 -12.83 -42.64
CA ASP A 9 24.36 -12.48 -41.24
C ASP A 9 23.04 -12.41 -40.44
N ARG A 10 22.78 -13.44 -39.64
CA ARG A 10 21.76 -13.39 -38.60
C ARG A 10 22.16 -12.26 -37.66
N ALA A 11 21.56 -11.09 -37.85
CA ALA A 11 21.65 -9.99 -36.90
C ALA A 11 21.17 -10.48 -35.54
N ILE A 12 22.11 -10.86 -34.68
CA ILE A 12 21.86 -11.05 -33.26
C ILE A 12 21.48 -9.65 -32.76
N PRO A 13 20.29 -9.42 -32.19
CA PRO A 13 19.97 -8.14 -31.61
C PRO A 13 20.93 -7.90 -30.43
N ILE A 14 21.96 -7.08 -30.66
CA ILE A 14 22.99 -6.69 -29.68
C ILE A 14 22.45 -5.69 -28.65
N PHE A 15 21.17 -5.36 -28.72
CA PHE A 15 20.46 -4.55 -27.76
C PHE A 15 19.42 -5.43 -27.09
N PRO A 16 19.47 -5.60 -25.76
CA PRO A 16 18.33 -6.17 -25.07
C PRO A 16 17.15 -5.26 -25.39
N GLU A 17 16.12 -5.85 -26.03
CA GLU A 17 14.81 -5.22 -26.15
C GLU A 17 14.47 -4.72 -24.75
N LYS A 18 14.42 -3.39 -24.59
CA LYS A 18 14.04 -2.76 -23.33
C LYS A 18 12.56 -3.09 -23.17
N LYS A 19 12.28 -4.29 -22.66
CA LYS A 19 10.99 -4.68 -22.14
C LYS A 19 10.67 -3.60 -21.14
N SER A 20 9.84 -2.67 -21.57
CA SER A 20 9.26 -1.66 -20.70
C SER A 20 8.51 -2.46 -19.64
N LEU A 21 9.18 -2.69 -18.52
CA LEU A 21 8.60 -3.07 -17.25
C LEU A 21 7.75 -1.89 -16.81
N SER A 22 6.67 -1.68 -17.56
CA SER A 22 5.54 -0.85 -17.22
C SER A 22 4.51 -1.73 -16.52
N ASP A 23 4.97 -2.65 -15.69
CA ASP A 23 4.22 -3.02 -14.50
C ASP A 23 4.69 -2.08 -13.39
N HIS A 24 4.44 -0.79 -13.59
CA HIS A 24 4.34 0.12 -12.47
C HIS A 24 3.09 -0.32 -11.71
N ASN A 25 3.25 -1.32 -10.85
CA ASN A 25 2.37 -1.54 -9.71
C ASN A 25 2.64 -0.40 -8.71
N THR A 26 2.47 0.84 -9.18
CA THR A 26 2.41 2.03 -8.35
C THR A 26 1.14 1.85 -7.55
N VAL A 27 1.29 1.32 -6.34
CA VAL A 27 0.26 1.39 -5.32
C VAL A 27 -0.15 2.85 -5.25
N ASP A 28 -1.34 3.17 -5.74
CA ASP A 28 -1.84 4.54 -5.73
C ASP A 28 -1.89 4.99 -4.27
N PHE A 29 -1.11 6.03 -3.96
CA PHE A 29 -0.99 6.53 -2.59
C PHE A 29 -2.34 6.95 -2.03
N ARG A 30 -3.22 7.51 -2.88
CA ARG A 30 -4.60 7.85 -2.50
C ARG A 30 -5.39 6.61 -2.09
N ASP A 31 -5.29 5.54 -2.87
CA ASP A 31 -5.94 4.27 -2.58
C ASP A 31 -5.38 3.61 -1.31
N PHE A 32 -4.06 3.68 -1.09
CA PHE A 32 -3.44 3.20 0.14
C PHE A 32 -4.00 3.91 1.39
N ILE A 33 -4.09 5.24 1.36
CA ILE A 33 -4.63 6.04 2.47
C ILE A 33 -6.12 5.74 2.68
N LYS A 34 -6.92 5.65 1.61
CA LYS A 34 -8.33 5.24 1.70
C LYS A 34 -8.48 3.87 2.37
N LYS A 35 -7.68 2.89 1.95
CA LYS A 35 -7.66 1.55 2.55
C LYS A 35 -7.21 1.59 4.00
N ALA A 36 -6.24 2.44 4.36
CA ALA A 36 -5.80 2.62 5.74
C ALA A 36 -6.93 3.18 6.63
N ILE A 37 -7.67 4.19 6.16
CA ILE A 37 -8.83 4.75 6.86
C ILE A 37 -9.89 3.66 7.08
N TYR A 38 -10.25 2.93 6.02
CA TYR A 38 -11.23 1.85 6.11
C TYR A 38 -10.78 0.77 7.09
N ARG A 39 -9.52 0.34 7.02
CA ARG A 39 -8.96 -0.64 7.96
C ARG A 39 -9.03 -0.15 9.41
N THR A 40 -8.69 1.11 9.69
CA THR A 40 -8.80 1.66 11.04
C THR A 40 -10.24 1.67 11.54
N ASP A 41 -11.21 2.05 10.71
CA ASP A 41 -12.65 1.97 11.05
C ASP A 41 -13.08 0.53 11.37
N GLN A 42 -12.66 -0.45 10.57
CA GLN A 42 -12.93 -1.86 10.87
C GLN A 42 -12.32 -2.29 12.21
N ARG A 43 -11.06 -1.90 12.49
CA ARG A 43 -10.43 -2.22 13.78
C ARG A 43 -11.15 -1.59 14.97
N GLN A 44 -11.70 -0.39 14.81
CA GLN A 44 -12.51 0.24 15.85
C GLN A 44 -13.80 -0.56 16.11
N LYS A 45 -14.49 -0.99 15.05
CA LYS A 45 -15.68 -1.84 15.17
C LYS A 45 -15.36 -3.20 15.80
N ASP A 46 -14.24 -3.81 15.43
CA ASP A 46 -13.78 -5.06 16.02
C ASP A 46 -13.52 -4.90 17.53
N ALA A 47 -12.90 -3.80 17.94
CA ALA A 47 -12.69 -3.47 19.35
C ALA A 47 -14.02 -3.24 20.09
N ASP A 48 -14.98 -2.53 19.48
CA ASP A 48 -16.30 -2.34 20.07
C ASP A 48 -17.04 -3.67 20.27
N ILE A 49 -17.00 -4.55 19.28
CA ILE A 49 -17.56 -5.90 19.37
C ILE A 49 -16.88 -6.71 20.48
N ALA A 50 -15.55 -6.63 20.58
CA ALA A 50 -14.80 -7.32 21.63
C ALA A 50 -15.19 -6.80 23.02
N ILE A 51 -15.37 -5.49 23.20
CA ILE A 51 -15.87 -4.88 24.44
C ILE A 51 -17.26 -5.40 24.77
N GLN A 52 -18.18 -5.45 23.80
CA GLN A 52 -19.53 -5.99 24.02
C GLN A 52 -19.49 -7.46 24.44
N ASN A 53 -18.65 -8.27 23.79
CA ASN A 53 -18.49 -9.69 24.13
C ASN A 53 -17.89 -9.88 25.53
N MET A 54 -16.93 -9.04 25.92
CA MET A 54 -16.36 -9.05 27.27
C MET A 54 -17.41 -8.72 28.33
N MET A 55 -18.20 -7.67 28.10
CA MET A 55 -19.28 -7.26 29.01
C MET A 55 -20.35 -8.34 29.17
N GLN A 56 -20.59 -9.14 28.12
CA GLN A 56 -21.50 -10.29 28.15
C GLN A 56 -20.87 -11.55 28.79
N GLY A 57 -19.58 -11.51 29.14
CA GLY A 57 -18.84 -12.67 29.67
C GLY A 57 -18.39 -13.68 28.61
N ASN A 58 -18.57 -13.37 27.33
CA ASN A 58 -18.25 -14.24 26.19
C ASN A 58 -16.79 -14.12 25.71
N ALA A 59 -16.04 -13.12 26.20
CA ALA A 59 -14.65 -12.89 25.86
C ALA A 59 -13.81 -12.51 27.08
N GLY A 60 -12.54 -12.94 27.09
CA GLY A 60 -11.57 -12.57 28.12
C GLY A 60 -11.18 -11.09 28.04
N ILE A 61 -10.77 -10.54 29.18
CA ILE A 61 -10.22 -9.18 29.27
C ILE A 61 -8.98 -9.04 28.39
N HIS A 62 -8.12 -10.08 28.32
CA HIS A 62 -6.88 -10.05 27.56
C HIS A 62 -7.11 -9.90 26.06
N GLU A 63 -7.94 -10.75 25.46
CA GLU A 63 -8.31 -10.65 24.04
C GLU A 63 -8.96 -9.31 23.71
N THR A 64 -9.84 -8.82 24.59
CA THR A 64 -10.51 -7.54 24.40
C THR A 64 -9.52 -6.38 24.42
N MET A 65 -8.60 -6.37 25.38
CA MET A 65 -7.53 -5.38 25.46
C MET A 65 -6.61 -5.43 24.24
N LEU A 66 -6.39 -6.61 23.66
CA LEU A 66 -5.61 -6.76 22.43
C LEU A 66 -6.31 -6.10 21.23
N GLU A 67 -7.62 -6.30 21.06
CA GLU A 67 -8.37 -5.67 19.96
C GLU A 67 -8.45 -4.15 20.12
N ILE A 68 -8.67 -3.66 21.35
CA ILE A 68 -8.60 -2.22 21.65
C ILE A 68 -7.21 -1.66 21.29
N SER A 69 -6.13 -2.36 21.66
CA SER A 69 -4.76 -1.93 21.37
C SER A 69 -4.46 -1.89 19.87
N LYS A 70 -5.00 -2.85 19.10
CA LYS A 70 -4.87 -2.87 17.63
C LYS A 70 -5.59 -1.68 17.00
N ALA A 71 -6.79 -1.34 17.47
CA ALA A 71 -7.55 -0.19 16.99
C ALA A 71 -6.83 1.13 17.28
N ASP A 72 -6.36 1.31 18.52
CA ASP A 72 -5.64 2.49 18.98
C ASP A 72 -4.30 2.69 18.25
N LEU A 73 -3.50 1.62 18.07
CA LEU A 73 -2.27 1.69 17.28
C LEU A 73 -2.55 2.07 15.82
N SER A 74 -3.58 1.50 15.20
CA SER A 74 -3.97 1.80 13.82
C SER A 74 -4.39 3.25 13.65
N LEU A 75 -5.11 3.80 14.64
CA LEU A 75 -5.53 5.20 14.65
C LEU A 75 -4.33 6.15 14.80
N ARG A 76 -3.41 5.86 15.72
CA ARG A 76 -2.16 6.63 15.86
C ARG A 76 -1.37 6.66 14.57
N LEU A 77 -1.24 5.51 13.90
CA LEU A 77 -0.54 5.42 12.63
C LEU A 77 -1.23 6.29 11.57
N LEU A 78 -2.55 6.18 11.43
CA LEU A 78 -3.31 6.99 10.48
C LEU A 78 -3.14 8.50 10.72
N ASN A 79 -3.14 8.95 11.98
CA ASN A 79 -2.92 10.35 12.33
C ASN A 79 -1.52 10.84 11.93
N GLN A 80 -0.48 10.02 12.11
CA GLN A 80 0.87 10.36 11.66
C GLN A 80 0.91 10.50 10.13
N PHE A 81 0.27 9.57 9.41
CA PHE A 81 0.17 9.64 7.95
C PHE A 81 -0.62 10.87 7.48
N ARG A 82 -1.71 11.23 8.16
CA ARG A 82 -2.49 12.44 7.86
C ARG A 82 -1.61 13.70 7.94
N SER A 83 -0.89 13.87 9.05
CA SER A 83 0.01 15.01 9.23
C SER A 83 1.09 15.03 8.16
N LYS A 84 1.78 13.90 7.94
CA LYS A 84 2.85 13.80 6.95
C LYS A 84 2.38 14.05 5.52
N THR A 85 1.19 13.57 5.16
CA THR A 85 0.58 13.80 3.83
C THR A 85 0.28 15.27 3.62
N MET A 86 -0.29 15.94 4.64
CA MET A 86 -0.56 17.37 4.58
C MET A 86 0.74 18.18 4.46
N ASP A 87 1.79 17.77 5.16
CA ASP A 87 3.10 18.41 5.08
C ASP A 87 3.76 18.22 3.72
N SER A 88 3.73 17.01 3.16
CA SER A 88 4.24 16.74 1.81
C SER A 88 3.47 17.54 0.74
N TYR A 89 2.15 17.66 0.86
CA TYR A 89 1.36 18.52 -0.03
C TYR A 89 1.81 19.98 0.07
N LYS A 90 1.98 20.51 1.29
CA LYS A 90 2.50 21.88 1.50
C LYS A 90 3.90 22.08 0.93
N GLN A 91 4.80 21.11 1.09
CA GLN A 91 6.17 21.18 0.58
C GLN A 91 6.22 21.25 -0.95
N ILE A 92 5.39 20.47 -1.65
CA ILE A 92 5.29 20.55 -3.12
C ILE A 92 4.82 21.95 -3.56
N MET A 93 3.84 22.54 -2.85
CA MET A 93 3.39 23.91 -3.15
C MET A 93 4.47 24.96 -2.87
N GLN A 94 5.33 24.76 -1.87
CA GLN A 94 6.40 25.69 -1.51
C GLN A 94 7.60 25.67 -2.48
N MET A 95 7.91 24.54 -3.12
CA MET A 95 8.97 24.47 -4.13
C MET A 95 8.63 25.18 -5.46
N SER A 96 7.40 25.68 -5.60
CA SER A 96 6.91 26.32 -6.84
C SER A 96 7.15 27.84 -6.91
N PHE A 97 7.96 28.40 -5.99
CA PHE A 97 8.26 29.84 -5.91
C PHE A 97 9.77 30.11 -5.89
#